data_AF-A0A7L5AFY1-F1
#
_entry.id   AF-A0A7L5AFY1-F1
#
_cell.length_a   1.000
_cell.length_b   1.000
_cell.length_c   1.000
_cell.angle_alpha   90.00
_cell.angle_beta   90.00
_cell.angle_gamma   90.00
#
_symmetry.space_group_name_H-M   'P 1'
#
loop_
_entity.id
_entity.type
_entity.pdbx_description
1 polymer ?
#
loop_
_entity_poly.entity_id
_entity_poly.type
_entity_poly.pdbx_seq_one_letter_code
_entity_poly.pdbx_strand_id
1 'polypeptide(L)'
;MTQVGLDEIERKYQLPLPADVRALWGWHDGADRTANSGFGDLFPQLTSAIDWAALTLRIRRDGDADDIWGADREPSAATRWVTLKGGQTSTEIDVTDPARGDCLVFIQDPTSPLDGFPRFTLTESIEGWILAVEIGYWYVEDGRWQYRPENYPSTPDRWRM
;
A
#
# COMPACT_ATOMS: atom_id res chain seq x y z
N MET A 1 -8.09 -8.74 11.42
CA MET A 1 -7.04 -9.31 12.29
C MET A 1 -7.39 -9.06 13.77
N THR A 2 -6.90 -9.84 14.73
CA THR A 2 -7.09 -9.49 16.16
C THR A 2 -6.07 -8.44 16.60
N GLN A 3 -6.39 -7.67 17.66
CA GLN A 3 -5.43 -6.71 18.24
C GLN A 3 -4.14 -7.40 18.72
N VAL A 4 -4.27 -8.61 19.29
CA VAL A 4 -3.12 -9.44 19.69
C VAL A 4 -2.24 -9.78 18.49
N GLY A 5 -2.85 -10.14 17.34
CA GLY A 5 -2.11 -10.43 16.11
C GLY A 5 -1.36 -9.21 15.57
N LEU A 6 -1.96 -8.02 15.63
CA LEU A 6 -1.29 -6.77 15.26
C LEU A 6 -0.07 -6.50 16.15
N ASP A 7 -0.22 -6.61 17.47
CA ASP A 7 0.86 -6.36 18.43
C ASP A 7 2.02 -7.37 18.27
N GLU A 8 1.72 -8.62 17.90
CA GLU A 8 2.73 -9.63 17.57
C GLU A 8 3.50 -9.28 16.30
N ILE A 9 2.82 -8.79 15.27
CA ILE A 9 3.44 -8.34 14.01
C ILE A 9 4.31 -7.10 14.24
N GLU A 10 3.80 -6.08 14.93
CA GLU A 10 4.58 -4.89 15.29
C GLU A 10 5.86 -5.26 16.04
N ARG A 11 5.78 -6.21 16.97
CA ARG A 11 6.94 -6.72 17.72
C ARG A 11 7.90 -7.48 16.82
N LYS A 12 7.39 -8.35 15.94
CA LYS A 12 8.20 -9.12 14.98
C LYS A 12 9.00 -8.20 14.06
N TYR A 13 8.35 -7.18 13.51
CA TYR A 13 8.95 -6.27 12.54
C TYR A 13 9.60 -5.03 13.16
N GLN A 14 9.47 -4.85 14.49
CA GLN A 14 9.91 -3.65 15.20
C GLN A 14 9.34 -2.36 14.57
N LEU A 15 8.10 -2.43 14.09
CA LEU A 15 7.44 -1.40 13.32
C LEU A 15 6.14 -1.00 14.01
N PRO A 16 6.13 0.04 14.86
CA PRO A 16 4.89 0.51 15.47
C PRO A 16 3.96 1.05 14.38
N LEU A 17 2.71 0.59 14.36
CA LEU A 17 1.74 0.99 13.35
C LEU A 17 0.89 2.18 13.86
N PRO A 18 0.73 3.22 13.03
CA PRO A 18 -0.26 4.27 13.23
C PRO A 18 -1.68 3.73 13.43
N ALA A 19 -2.52 4.46 14.17
CA ALA A 19 -3.85 4.00 14.58
C ALA A 19 -4.80 3.69 13.40
N ASP A 20 -4.72 4.47 12.33
CA ASP A 20 -5.46 4.29 11.08
C ASP A 20 -4.98 3.04 10.30
N VAL A 21 -3.67 2.78 10.27
CA VAL A 21 -3.11 1.56 9.69
C VAL A 21 -3.54 0.33 10.51
N ARG A 22 -3.52 0.43 11.84
CA ARG A 22 -4.06 -0.61 12.74
C ARG A 22 -5.55 -0.83 12.52
N ALA A 23 -6.32 0.22 12.29
CA ALA A 23 -7.75 0.10 12.02
C ALA A 23 -8.00 -0.63 10.69
N LEU A 24 -7.25 -0.29 9.64
CA LEU A 24 -7.38 -0.90 8.31
C LEU A 24 -7.12 -2.41 8.33
N TRP A 25 -5.98 -2.86 8.87
CA TRP A 25 -5.68 -4.30 8.97
C TRP A 25 -6.42 -5.00 10.12
N GLY A 26 -6.85 -4.25 11.12
CA GLY A 26 -7.79 -4.72 12.14
C GLY A 26 -9.12 -5.15 11.53
N TRP A 27 -9.65 -4.36 10.59
CA TRP A 27 -10.88 -4.66 9.85
C TRP A 27 -10.73 -5.88 8.95
N HIS A 28 -9.70 -5.93 8.10
CA HIS A 28 -9.44 -7.06 7.22
C HIS A 28 -7.94 -7.26 7.00
N ASP A 29 -7.43 -8.48 7.15
CA ASP A 29 -6.01 -8.78 6.97
C ASP A 29 -5.62 -8.98 5.49
N GLY A 30 -6.19 -8.19 4.58
CA GLY A 30 -5.92 -8.35 3.15
C GLY A 30 -6.15 -9.76 2.56
N ALA A 31 -5.66 -9.94 1.33
CA ALA A 31 -5.72 -11.20 0.60
C ALA A 31 -4.44 -12.03 0.80
N ASP A 32 -4.59 -13.35 0.83
CA ASP A 32 -3.48 -14.30 0.77
C ASP A 32 -2.86 -14.31 -0.65
N ARG A 33 -1.53 -14.19 -0.73
CA ARG A 33 -0.73 -14.15 -1.97
C ARG A 33 -0.93 -15.36 -2.88
N THR A 34 -1.49 -16.47 -2.38
CA THR A 34 -1.80 -17.65 -3.20
C THR A 34 -2.92 -17.39 -4.23
N ALA A 35 -3.70 -16.32 -4.06
CA ALA A 35 -4.70 -15.88 -5.04
C ALA A 35 -4.07 -14.97 -6.10
N ASN A 36 -3.32 -15.57 -7.04
CA ASN A 36 -2.82 -14.92 -8.26
C ASN A 36 -3.93 -14.08 -8.93
N SER A 37 -3.91 -12.76 -8.75
CA SER A 37 -4.72 -11.84 -9.53
C SER A 37 -3.79 -11.05 -10.45
N GLY A 38 -4.09 -11.01 -11.74
CA GLY A 38 -3.30 -10.33 -12.77
C GLY A 38 -3.18 -8.80 -12.59
N PHE A 39 -3.61 -8.25 -11.46
CA PHE A 39 -3.58 -6.83 -11.11
C PHE A 39 -2.53 -6.48 -10.03
N GLY A 40 -1.68 -7.44 -9.65
CA GLY A 40 -0.85 -7.33 -8.44
C GLY A 40 -1.68 -7.64 -7.19
N ASP A 41 -1.02 -7.89 -6.07
CA ASP A 41 -1.70 -8.17 -4.81
C ASP A 41 -2.42 -6.88 -4.34
N LEU A 42 -3.71 -6.77 -4.65
CA LEU A 42 -4.59 -5.72 -4.15
C LEU A 42 -4.82 -5.98 -2.67
N PHE A 43 -4.32 -5.08 -1.82
CA PHE A 43 -4.43 -5.14 -0.36
C PHE A 43 -3.94 -6.46 0.26
N PRO A 44 -2.61 -6.66 0.39
CA PRO A 44 -2.03 -7.89 0.91
C PRO A 44 -2.18 -8.05 2.43
N GLN A 45 -2.03 -9.27 2.94
CA GLN A 45 -1.83 -9.55 4.37
C GLN A 45 -0.74 -8.67 4.96
N LEU A 46 -0.91 -8.24 6.22
CA LEU A 46 -0.03 -7.23 6.84
C LEU A 46 1.44 -7.64 6.82
N THR A 47 1.72 -8.91 7.10
CA THR A 47 3.10 -9.45 7.06
C THR A 47 3.69 -9.34 5.66
N SER A 48 2.92 -9.71 4.63
CA SER A 48 3.30 -9.59 3.23
C SER A 48 3.43 -8.12 2.79
N ALA A 49 2.58 -7.23 3.31
CA ALA A 49 2.63 -5.80 3.07
C ALA A 49 3.94 -5.18 3.60
N ILE A 50 4.36 -5.59 4.81
CA ILE A 50 5.60 -5.11 5.42
C ILE A 50 6.82 -5.70 4.71
N ASP A 51 6.80 -6.99 4.37
CA ASP A 51 7.88 -7.66 3.63
C ASP A 51 8.07 -7.04 2.23
N TRP A 52 6.96 -6.72 1.54
CA TRP A 52 6.99 -6.07 0.25
C TRP A 52 7.52 -4.63 0.35
N ALA A 53 7.04 -3.86 1.31
CA ALA A 53 7.52 -2.49 1.54
C ALA A 53 9.03 -2.44 1.84
N ALA A 54 9.54 -3.42 2.60
CA ALA A 54 10.96 -3.57 2.86
C ALA A 54 11.75 -3.85 1.57
N LEU A 55 11.24 -4.73 0.70
CA LEU A 55 11.81 -4.99 -0.62
C LEU A 55 11.79 -3.73 -1.51
N THR A 56 10.67 -3.01 -1.54
CA THR A 56 10.53 -1.75 -2.30
C THR A 56 11.57 -0.73 -1.85
N LEU A 57 11.71 -0.52 -0.54
CA LEU A 57 12.71 0.41 0.02
C LEU A 57 14.13 -0.03 -0.30
N ARG A 58 14.41 -1.34 -0.24
CA ARG A 58 15.70 -1.90 -0.64
C ARG A 58 15.99 -1.59 -2.11
N ILE A 59 15.11 -1.93 -3.04
CA ILE A 59 15.27 -1.64 -4.47
C ILE A 59 15.52 -0.15 -4.72
N ARG A 60 14.83 0.73 -3.99
CA ARG A 60 15.04 2.19 -4.11
C ARG A 60 16.41 2.65 -3.63
N ARG A 61 16.96 2.01 -2.58
CA ARG A 61 18.32 2.27 -2.11
C ARG A 61 19.36 1.68 -3.06
N ASP A 62 19.09 0.48 -3.58
CA ASP A 62 19.96 -0.26 -4.50
C ASP A 62 19.92 0.32 -5.93
N GLY A 63 18.96 1.20 -6.24
CA GLY A 63 18.90 2.00 -7.47
C GLY A 63 19.90 3.17 -7.52
N ASP A 64 20.64 3.39 -6.43
CA ASP A 64 21.92 4.12 -6.42
C ASP A 64 22.98 3.16 -6.96
N ALA A 65 23.51 3.44 -8.16
CA ALA A 65 24.00 2.45 -9.12
C ALA A 65 25.26 1.59 -8.76
N ASP A 66 25.67 1.44 -7.50
CA ASP A 66 27.00 0.90 -7.15
C ASP A 66 27.10 0.01 -5.87
N ASP A 67 26.17 -0.92 -5.61
CA ASP A 67 26.47 -2.05 -4.69
C ASP A 67 25.52 -3.23 -5.02
N ILE A 68 25.95 -4.33 -5.67
CA ILE A 68 26.71 -5.48 -5.12
C ILE A 68 26.13 -5.91 -3.74
N TRP A 69 25.98 -7.22 -3.51
CA TRP A 69 25.63 -7.92 -2.25
C TRP A 69 24.26 -8.64 -2.21
N GLY A 70 24.30 -9.91 -2.63
CA GLY A 70 23.96 -11.05 -1.78
C GLY A 70 22.47 -11.39 -1.57
N ALA A 71 22.12 -12.61 -1.98
CA ALA A 71 20.79 -13.21 -1.91
C ALA A 71 20.31 -13.64 -0.51
N ASP A 72 21.00 -13.31 0.59
CA ASP A 72 20.79 -14.00 1.87
C ASP A 72 20.66 -13.07 3.10
N ARG A 73 19.89 -11.99 2.99
CA ARG A 73 19.47 -11.24 4.19
C ARG A 73 17.96 -11.26 4.32
N GLU A 74 17.49 -11.96 5.35
CA GLU A 74 16.11 -11.87 5.82
C GLU A 74 15.67 -10.40 5.93
N PRO A 75 14.44 -10.06 5.52
CA PRO A 75 13.89 -8.72 5.70
C PRO A 75 13.60 -8.51 7.19
N SER A 76 14.65 -8.26 7.98
CA SER A 76 14.51 -7.88 9.38
C SER A 76 14.45 -6.34 9.48
N ALA A 77 13.30 -5.85 9.94
CA ALA A 77 13.12 -4.60 10.70
C ALA A 77 13.50 -3.22 10.10
N ALA A 78 13.76 -3.08 8.79
CA ALA A 78 14.26 -1.80 8.24
C ALA A 78 13.29 -1.02 7.32
N THR A 79 12.00 -1.35 7.29
CA THR A 79 11.01 -0.56 6.55
C THR A 79 10.41 0.54 7.41
N ARG A 80 10.09 1.67 6.79
CA ARG A 80 9.27 2.75 7.36
C ARG A 80 7.90 2.85 6.69
N TRP A 81 7.60 1.89 5.83
CA TRP A 81 6.42 1.83 4.97
C TRP A 81 5.66 0.52 5.14
N VAL A 82 4.38 0.54 4.80
CA VAL A 82 3.50 -0.62 4.66
C VAL A 82 2.86 -0.60 3.28
N THR A 83 2.93 -1.70 2.53
CA THR A 83 2.35 -1.76 1.18
C THR A 83 0.83 -1.89 1.22
N LEU A 84 0.14 -0.88 0.74
CA LEU A 84 -1.31 -0.85 0.56
C LEU A 84 -1.75 -1.59 -0.71
N LYS A 85 -0.94 -1.54 -1.76
CA LYS A 85 -1.17 -2.24 -3.04
C LYS A 85 0.16 -2.65 -3.66
N GLY A 86 0.33 -3.94 -3.95
CA GLY A 86 1.50 -4.47 -4.68
C GLY A 86 1.29 -4.47 -6.20
N GLY A 87 2.38 -4.46 -6.97
CA GLY A 87 2.33 -4.45 -8.44
C GLY A 87 3.64 -3.97 -9.08
N GLN A 88 3.60 -3.66 -10.38
CA GLN A 88 4.71 -3.00 -11.08
C GLN A 88 5.00 -1.60 -10.51
N THR A 89 3.93 -0.91 -10.12
CA THR A 89 3.98 0.22 -9.19
C THR A 89 3.35 -0.22 -7.89
N SER A 90 3.99 0.06 -6.76
CA SER A 90 3.41 -0.20 -5.45
C SER A 90 2.77 1.06 -4.89
N THR A 91 1.86 0.91 -3.93
CA THR A 91 1.29 2.01 -3.16
C THR A 91 1.67 1.78 -1.72
N GLU A 92 2.40 2.73 -1.13
CA GLU A 92 3.07 2.57 0.16
C GLU A 92 2.52 3.60 1.15
N ILE A 93 2.21 3.17 2.37
CA ILE A 93 1.78 4.03 3.48
C ILE A 93 3.02 4.42 4.29
N ASP A 94 3.22 5.72 4.55
CA ASP A 94 4.24 6.22 5.47
C ASP A 94 3.85 5.97 6.92
N VAL A 95 4.61 5.11 7.59
CA VAL A 95 4.41 4.81 9.02
C VAL A 95 5.59 5.30 9.88
N THR A 96 6.44 6.18 9.34
CA THR A 96 7.61 6.72 10.06
C THR A 96 7.22 7.41 11.37
N ASP A 97 6.07 8.09 11.40
CA ASP A 97 5.53 8.74 12.58
C ASP A 97 4.23 8.04 13.03
N PRO A 98 4.29 7.09 13.99
CA PRO A 98 3.12 6.36 14.46
C PRO A 98 2.11 7.26 15.20
N ALA A 99 2.49 8.46 15.61
CA ALA A 99 1.60 9.40 16.30
C ALA A 99 0.85 10.35 15.34
N ARG A 100 1.30 10.46 14.08
CA ARG A 100 0.78 11.43 13.12
C ARG A 100 -0.72 11.30 12.86
N GLY A 101 -1.22 10.05 12.78
CA GLY A 101 -2.56 9.75 12.27
C GLY A 101 -2.74 10.18 10.82
N ASP A 102 -3.71 9.58 10.11
CA ASP A 102 -4.01 9.84 8.70
C ASP A 102 -2.75 9.85 7.81
N CYS A 103 -2.09 8.70 7.78
CA CYS A 103 -0.79 8.51 7.19
C CYS A 103 -0.76 8.89 5.71
N LEU A 104 0.39 9.40 5.26
CA LEU A 104 0.57 9.69 3.84
C LEU A 104 0.70 8.39 3.05
N VAL A 105 0.08 8.37 1.88
CA VAL A 105 0.15 7.30 0.90
C VAL A 105 0.90 7.82 -0.32
N PHE A 106 1.89 7.05 -0.75
CA PHE A 106 2.69 7.34 -1.93
C PHE A 106 2.46 6.27 -2.99
N ILE A 107 2.21 6.70 -4.22
CA ILE A 107 2.35 5.81 -5.36
C ILE A 107 3.83 5.73 -5.67
N GLN A 108 4.38 4.54 -5.53
CA GLN A 108 5.77 4.26 -5.75
C GLN A 108 5.96 3.68 -7.16
N ASP A 109 6.82 4.37 -7.89
CA ASP A 109 7.54 3.85 -9.04
C ASP A 109 9.03 3.84 -8.66
N PRO A 110 9.70 2.68 -8.72
CA PRO A 110 11.10 2.54 -8.35
C PRO A 110 12.06 3.38 -9.18
N THR A 111 11.63 3.86 -10.34
CA THR A 111 12.45 4.66 -11.25
C THR A 111 12.26 6.17 -11.09
N SER A 112 11.29 6.60 -10.27
CA SER A 112 10.84 7.99 -10.20
C SER A 112 11.12 8.66 -8.82
N PRO A 113 11.46 9.96 -8.79
CA PRO A 113 11.67 10.74 -7.56
C PRO A 113 10.44 10.76 -6.63
N LEU A 114 10.67 10.78 -5.31
CA LEU A 114 9.61 10.78 -4.27
C LEU A 114 8.72 12.03 -4.25
N ASP A 115 9.18 13.12 -4.83
CA ASP A 115 8.48 14.40 -4.98
C ASP A 115 7.68 14.48 -6.29
N GLY A 116 7.86 13.52 -7.21
CA GLY A 116 7.15 13.48 -8.49
C GLY A 116 5.73 12.89 -8.44
N PHE A 117 5.32 12.31 -7.30
CA PHE A 117 4.01 11.65 -7.18
C PHE A 117 3.02 12.45 -6.34
N PRO A 118 1.72 12.42 -6.69
CA PRO A 118 0.68 12.93 -5.83
C PRO A 118 0.72 12.17 -4.49
N ARG A 119 0.60 12.93 -3.41
CA ARG A 119 0.55 12.42 -2.03
C ARG A 119 -0.89 12.57 -1.57
N PHE A 120 -1.47 11.46 -1.17
CA PHE A 120 -2.80 11.42 -0.56
C PHE A 120 -2.65 11.00 0.90
N THR A 121 -3.64 11.27 1.72
CA THR A 121 -3.75 10.60 3.01
C THR A 121 -4.33 9.19 2.84
N LEU A 122 -4.21 8.36 3.87
CA LEU A 122 -4.77 7.01 3.87
C LEU A 122 -6.29 7.08 3.74
N THR A 123 -6.92 8.06 4.41
CA THR A 123 -8.35 8.31 4.29
C THR A 123 -8.73 8.71 2.87
N GLU A 124 -8.05 9.70 2.27
CA GLU A 124 -8.31 10.11 0.89
C GLU A 124 -8.14 8.95 -0.11
N SER A 125 -7.16 8.07 0.12
CA SER A 125 -6.94 6.90 -0.72
C SER A 125 -8.10 5.90 -0.65
N ILE A 126 -8.63 5.64 0.55
CA ILE A 126 -9.78 4.76 0.77
C ILE A 126 -11.05 5.38 0.19
N GLU A 127 -11.30 6.67 0.42
CA GLU A 127 -12.43 7.41 -0.14
C GLU A 127 -12.40 7.37 -1.67
N GLY A 128 -11.23 7.55 -2.28
CA GLY A 128 -11.06 7.43 -3.73
C GLY A 128 -11.43 6.05 -4.27
N TRP A 129 -11.10 4.97 -3.55
CA TRP A 129 -11.50 3.61 -3.93
C TRP A 129 -12.99 3.37 -3.77
N ILE A 130 -13.60 3.86 -2.69
CA ILE A 130 -15.05 3.80 -2.47
C ILE A 130 -15.77 4.54 -3.61
N LEU A 131 -15.34 5.77 -3.89
CA LEU A 131 -15.89 6.59 -4.97
C LEU A 131 -15.81 5.86 -6.31
N ALA A 132 -14.69 5.23 -6.63
CA ALA A 132 -14.53 4.48 -7.88
C ALA A 132 -15.54 3.32 -8.02
N VAL A 133 -15.95 2.68 -6.91
CA VAL A 133 -17.02 1.68 -6.92
C VAL A 133 -18.39 2.37 -7.06
N GLU A 134 -18.64 3.42 -6.29
CA GLU A 134 -19.94 4.12 -6.26
C GLU A 134 -20.33 4.75 -7.61
N ILE A 135 -19.35 5.31 -8.33
CA ILE A 135 -19.59 5.90 -9.66
C ILE A 135 -19.57 4.85 -10.79
N GLY A 136 -19.36 3.58 -10.45
CA GLY A 136 -19.25 2.50 -11.44
C GLY A 136 -18.03 2.65 -12.33
N TYR A 137 -16.94 3.25 -11.85
CA TYR A 137 -15.65 3.19 -12.54
C TYR A 137 -15.15 1.75 -12.56
N TRP A 138 -15.28 1.02 -11.44
CA TRP A 138 -15.14 -0.43 -11.40
C TRP A 138 -16.51 -1.11 -11.32
N TYR A 139 -16.71 -2.19 -12.08
CA TYR A 139 -17.95 -2.95 -12.09
C TYR A 139 -17.69 -4.43 -12.43
N VAL A 140 -18.69 -5.29 -12.16
CA VAL A 140 -18.64 -6.71 -12.50
C VAL A 140 -19.59 -7.00 -13.65
N GLU A 141 -19.07 -7.57 -14.73
CA GLU A 141 -19.83 -8.02 -15.90
C GLU A 141 -19.38 -9.45 -16.23
N ASP A 142 -20.36 -10.35 -16.40
CA ASP A 142 -20.13 -11.79 -16.62
C ASP A 142 -19.14 -12.44 -15.62
N GLY A 143 -19.23 -12.02 -14.35
CA GLY A 143 -18.38 -12.52 -13.27
C GLY A 143 -16.93 -12.03 -13.33
N ARG A 144 -16.62 -11.03 -14.15
CA ARG A 144 -15.28 -10.45 -14.28
C ARG A 144 -15.30 -8.97 -13.92
N TRP A 145 -14.25 -8.52 -13.23
CA TRP A 145 -14.03 -7.10 -12.99
C TRP A 145 -13.67 -6.39 -14.29
N GLN A 146 -14.32 -5.26 -14.53
CA GLN A 146 -14.16 -4.37 -15.68
C GLN A 146 -14.03 -2.92 -15.18
N TYR A 147 -13.59 -2.02 -16.07
CA TYR A 147 -13.56 -0.58 -15.77
C TYR A 147 -14.14 0.29 -16.88
N ARG A 148 -14.73 1.42 -16.48
CA ARG A 148 -15.29 2.48 -17.33
C ARG A 148 -14.60 3.81 -17.00
N PRO A 149 -13.48 4.13 -17.67
CA PRO A 149 -12.71 5.32 -17.36
C PRO A 149 -13.48 6.63 -17.60
N GLU A 150 -14.49 6.60 -18.46
CA GLU A 150 -15.42 7.71 -18.69
C GLU A 150 -16.24 8.10 -17.45
N ASN A 151 -16.43 7.17 -16.51
CA ASN A 151 -17.10 7.46 -15.25
C ASN A 151 -16.17 8.17 -14.25
N TYR A 152 -14.86 8.14 -14.47
CA TYR A 152 -13.92 8.85 -13.60
C TYR A 152 -14.02 10.36 -13.87
N PRO A 153 -14.22 11.19 -12.84
CA PRO A 153 -14.31 12.63 -13.03
C PRO A 153 -12.98 13.17 -13.56
N SER A 154 -13.03 13.82 -14.72
CA SER A 154 -11.86 14.42 -15.39
C SER A 154 -11.40 15.75 -14.79
N THR A 155 -12.03 16.21 -13.70
CA THR A 155 -11.78 17.52 -13.08
C THR A 155 -11.28 17.39 -11.63
N PRO A 156 -10.17 18.08 -11.26
CA PRO A 156 -9.57 18.00 -9.92
C PRO A 156 -10.42 18.53 -8.75
N ASP A 157 -11.50 19.26 -9.02
CA ASP A 157 -12.21 20.07 -8.02
C ASP A 157 -13.02 19.27 -6.98
N ARG A 158 -13.02 17.93 -7.07
CA ARG A 158 -13.87 17.07 -6.22
C ARG A 158 -13.18 16.35 -5.06
N TRP A 159 -11.86 16.45 -4.91
CA TRP A 159 -11.20 16.01 -3.66
C TRP A 159 -11.50 16.95 -2.46
N ARG A 160 -12.47 17.85 -2.59
CA ARG A 160 -12.82 18.90 -1.61
C ARG A 160 -14.32 18.96 -1.29
N MET A 161 -15.12 17.96 -1.66
CA MET A 161 -16.53 17.87 -1.25
C MET A 161 -16.72 16.90 -0.10
#